data_AF-A0A1Q7GJW3-F1
#
_entry.id   AF-A0A1Q7GJW3-F1
#
_cell.length_a   1.000
_cell.length_b   1.000
_cell.length_c   1.000
_cell.angle_alpha   90.00
_cell.angle_beta   90.00
_cell.angle_gamma   90.00
#
_symmetry.space_group_name_H-M   'P 1'
#
loop_
_entity.id
_entity.type
_entity.pdbx_description
1 polymer ?
#
loop_
_entity_poly.entity_id
_entity_poly.type
_entity_poly.pdbx_seq_one_letter_code
_entity_poly.pdbx_strand_id
1 'polypeptide(L)'
;MSDALRNMEQRSARNLIAAAEAMPADKYNYRPTPAQMSFALIQVHLANEGNDVLCSKTAGVPAPQRTPIDTTASKEQLVARLKETFQFCEQAFAKMDDSKLAESVSMFGMNLSRATAVLITVGDWADHYSQEANYLRLNGVLPPTAQRRSM
;
A
#
# COMPACT_ATOMS: atom_id res chain seq x y z
N MET A 1 -4.83 -18.57 -6.43
CA MET A 1 -4.49 -17.54 -5.41
C MET A 1 -3.80 -16.35 -6.04
N SER A 2 -2.80 -16.56 -6.90
CA SER A 2 -2.04 -15.52 -7.60
C SER A 2 -2.93 -14.55 -8.39
N ASP A 3 -3.97 -15.01 -9.08
CA ASP A 3 -4.96 -14.12 -9.72
C ASP A 3 -5.75 -13.28 -8.70
N ALA A 4 -6.13 -13.88 -7.57
CA ALA A 4 -6.80 -13.15 -6.50
C ALA A 4 -5.88 -12.08 -5.89
N LEU A 5 -4.60 -12.39 -5.68
CA LEU A 5 -3.60 -11.42 -5.24
C LEU A 5 -3.46 -10.28 -6.24
N ARG A 6 -3.31 -10.56 -7.54
CA ARG A 6 -3.23 -9.52 -8.60
C ARG A 6 -4.48 -8.64 -8.60
N ASN A 7 -5.67 -9.23 -8.48
CA ASN A 7 -6.92 -8.47 -8.39
C ASN A 7 -6.99 -7.60 -7.11
N MET A 8 -6.49 -8.11 -5.98
CA MET A 8 -6.43 -7.35 -4.73
C MET A 8 -5.41 -6.22 -4.80
N GLU A 9 -4.23 -6.46 -5.37
CA GLU A 9 -3.21 -5.44 -5.64
C GLU A 9 -3.80 -4.30 -6.47
N GLN A 10 -4.39 -4.61 -7.63
CA GLN A 10 -4.98 -3.60 -8.51
C GLN A 10 -6.10 -2.80 -7.81
N ARG A 11 -6.91 -3.47 -6.97
CA ARG A 11 -7.96 -2.81 -6.19
C ARG A 11 -7.36 -1.90 -5.12
N SER A 12 -6.37 -2.37 -4.40
CA SER A 12 -5.68 -1.60 -3.35
C SER A 12 -4.95 -0.41 -3.94
N ALA A 13 -4.18 -0.60 -5.03
CA ALA A 13 -3.50 0.46 -5.77
C ALA A 13 -4.48 1.57 -6.16
N ARG A 14 -5.59 1.23 -6.83
CA ARG A 14 -6.62 2.22 -7.21
C ARG A 14 -7.16 2.99 -6.01
N ASN A 15 -7.46 2.30 -4.92
CA ASN A 15 -8.11 2.91 -3.76
C ASN A 15 -7.15 3.79 -2.95
N LEU A 16 -5.96 3.29 -2.63
CA LEU A 16 -4.96 4.01 -1.84
C LEU A 16 -4.38 5.20 -2.61
N ILE A 17 -4.08 5.03 -3.91
CA ILE A 17 -3.61 6.15 -4.75
C ILE A 17 -4.69 7.23 -4.84
N ALA A 18 -5.95 6.86 -5.12
CA ALA A 18 -7.04 7.83 -5.20
C ALA A 18 -7.31 8.51 -3.85
N ALA A 19 -7.15 7.80 -2.73
CA ALA A 19 -7.30 8.37 -1.40
C ALA A 19 -6.19 9.39 -1.10
N ALA A 20 -4.94 9.06 -1.43
CA ALA A 20 -3.81 9.98 -1.35
C ALA A 20 -4.08 11.23 -2.22
N GLU A 21 -4.47 11.05 -3.47
CA GLU A 21 -4.81 12.16 -4.36
C GLU A 21 -5.98 13.02 -3.85
N ALA A 22 -6.96 12.44 -3.16
CA ALA A 22 -8.14 13.15 -2.68
C ALA A 22 -7.88 14.03 -1.44
N MET A 23 -6.93 13.68 -0.58
CA MET A 23 -6.64 14.46 0.63
C MET A 23 -6.09 15.86 0.27
N PRO A 24 -6.61 16.97 0.80
CA PRO A 24 -6.05 18.29 0.59
C PRO A 24 -4.59 18.37 1.05
N ALA A 25 -3.75 19.11 0.31
CA ALA A 25 -2.31 19.16 0.59
C ALA A 25 -1.99 19.70 1.99
N ASP A 26 -2.76 20.68 2.48
CA ASP A 26 -2.66 21.24 3.83
C ASP A 26 -3.09 20.26 4.94
N LYS A 27 -3.69 19.12 4.58
CA LYS A 27 -4.14 18.06 5.50
C LYS A 27 -3.26 16.82 5.48
N TYR A 28 -2.17 16.80 4.73
CA TYR A 28 -1.25 15.65 4.73
C TYR A 28 -0.63 15.37 6.11
N ASN A 29 -0.46 16.39 6.96
CA ASN A 29 0.02 16.19 8.33
C ASN A 29 -1.11 15.91 9.35
N TYR A 30 -2.36 15.83 8.90
CA TYR A 30 -3.50 15.50 9.76
C TYR A 30 -3.32 14.13 10.41
N ARG A 31 -3.70 14.06 11.70
CA ARG A 31 -3.83 12.85 12.50
C ARG A 31 -5.08 12.98 13.38
N PRO A 32 -5.99 12.00 13.43
CA PRO A 32 -7.20 12.08 14.26
C PRO A 32 -6.88 12.15 15.75
N THR A 33 -5.80 11.49 16.17
CA THR A 33 -5.25 11.59 17.53
C THR A 33 -3.73 11.76 17.49
N PRO A 34 -3.09 12.32 18.54
CA PRO A 34 -1.65 12.57 18.53
C PRO A 34 -0.79 11.31 18.31
N ALA A 35 -1.25 10.16 18.80
CA ALA A 35 -0.53 8.88 18.77
C ALA A 35 -0.65 8.15 17.42
N GLN A 36 -1.59 8.52 16.56
CA GLN A 36 -1.74 7.91 15.25
C GLN A 36 -0.74 8.47 14.24
N MET A 37 -0.46 7.68 13.20
CA MET A 37 0.27 8.15 12.02
C MET A 37 -0.45 9.35 11.41
N SER A 38 0.31 10.32 10.90
CA SER A 38 -0.29 11.32 10.02
C SER A 38 -0.64 10.71 8.67
N PHE A 39 -1.52 11.36 7.90
CA PHE A 39 -1.86 10.92 6.56
C PHE A 39 -0.62 10.76 5.65
N ALA A 40 0.35 11.68 5.74
CA ALA A 40 1.64 11.61 5.06
C ALA A 40 2.49 10.43 5.54
N LEU A 41 2.48 10.14 6.84
CA LEU A 41 3.25 9.03 7.39
C LEU A 41 2.69 7.67 6.95
N ILE A 42 1.38 7.57 6.68
CA ILE A 42 0.80 6.38 6.04
C ILE A 42 1.38 6.19 4.62
N GLN A 43 1.56 7.27 3.84
CA GLN A 43 2.16 7.17 2.50
C GLN A 43 3.62 6.74 2.55
N VAL A 44 4.37 7.30 3.51
CA VAL A 44 5.77 6.91 3.78
C VAL A 44 5.83 5.42 4.13
N HIS A 45 4.96 4.95 5.04
CA HIS A 45 4.88 3.54 5.44
C HIS A 45 4.58 2.63 4.25
N LEU A 46 3.51 2.93 3.50
CA LEU A 46 3.12 2.14 2.32
C LEU A 46 4.22 2.11 1.27
N ALA A 47 5.01 3.18 1.11
CA ALA A 47 6.10 3.23 0.16
C ALA A 47 7.35 2.45 0.62
N ASN A 48 7.89 2.80 1.79
CA ASN A 48 9.21 2.34 2.22
C ASN A 48 9.16 0.93 2.84
N GLU A 49 8.23 0.69 3.77
CA GLU A 49 8.12 -0.56 4.52
C GLU A 49 7.00 -1.49 4.03
N GLY A 50 5.99 -0.93 3.35
CA GLY A 50 4.86 -1.65 2.77
C GLY A 50 5.23 -2.26 1.42
N ASN A 51 4.82 -1.61 0.33
CA ASN A 51 4.85 -2.12 -1.04
C ASN A 51 6.22 -2.69 -1.46
N ASP A 52 7.30 -1.91 -1.39
CA ASP A 52 8.61 -2.37 -1.90
C ASP A 52 9.13 -3.60 -1.12
N VAL A 53 8.90 -3.67 0.20
CA VAL A 53 9.34 -4.79 1.04
C VAL A 53 8.38 -5.97 0.93
N LEU A 54 7.09 -5.76 1.19
CA LEU A 54 6.07 -6.82 1.24
C LEU A 54 5.94 -7.50 -0.14
N CYS A 55 5.89 -6.74 -1.23
CA CYS A 55 5.77 -7.31 -2.57
C CYS A 55 7.05 -8.05 -2.98
N SER A 56 8.23 -7.52 -2.63
CA SER A 56 9.51 -8.21 -2.82
C SER A 56 9.54 -9.57 -2.12
N LYS A 57 9.21 -9.61 -0.82
CA LYS A 57 9.25 -10.85 -0.04
C LYS A 57 8.19 -11.84 -0.50
N THR A 58 6.97 -11.38 -0.76
CA THR A 58 5.86 -12.21 -1.23
C THR A 58 6.13 -12.82 -2.60
N ALA A 59 6.70 -12.06 -3.54
CA ALA A 59 7.05 -12.55 -4.87
C ALA A 59 8.40 -13.30 -4.91
N GLY A 60 9.25 -13.15 -3.90
CA GLY A 60 10.60 -13.72 -3.89
C GLY A 60 11.56 -13.04 -4.88
N VAL A 61 11.38 -11.74 -5.11
CA VAL A 61 12.23 -10.92 -5.99
C VAL A 61 12.93 -9.83 -5.18
N PRO A 62 14.10 -9.31 -5.60
CA PRO A 62 14.75 -8.21 -4.89
C PRO A 62 13.87 -6.94 -4.86
N ALA A 63 13.84 -6.26 -3.71
CA ALA A 63 13.20 -4.95 -3.60
C ALA A 63 14.01 -3.88 -4.37
N PRO A 64 13.35 -2.92 -5.03
CA PRO A 64 14.03 -1.76 -5.61
C PRO A 64 14.85 -1.02 -4.54
N GLN A 65 16.05 -0.57 -4.91
CA GLN A 65 16.86 0.27 -4.02
C GLN A 65 16.50 1.73 -4.26
N ARG A 66 15.53 2.23 -3.50
CA ARG A 66 15.12 3.65 -3.56
C ARG A 66 15.71 4.42 -2.39
N THR A 67 15.99 5.71 -2.60
CA THR A 67 16.16 6.63 -1.47
C THR A 67 14.84 6.70 -0.68
N PRO A 68 14.84 6.47 0.65
CA PRO A 68 13.65 6.58 1.46
C PRO A 68 13.02 7.97 1.34
N ILE A 69 11.69 8.01 1.27
CA ILE A 69 10.92 9.26 1.36
C ILE A 69 10.46 9.45 2.81
N ASP A 70 10.30 10.69 3.26
CA ASP A 70 9.79 10.99 4.60
C ASP A 70 8.63 12.01 4.55
N THR A 71 8.10 12.36 5.72
CA THR A 71 6.94 13.24 5.85
C THR A 71 7.22 14.72 5.52
N THR A 72 8.46 15.09 5.23
CA THR A 72 8.83 16.43 4.74
C THR A 72 8.60 16.58 3.24
N ALA A 73 8.39 15.47 2.52
CA ALA A 73 8.06 15.49 1.11
C ALA A 73 6.67 16.10 0.85
N SER A 74 6.54 16.74 -0.32
CA SER A 74 5.26 17.26 -0.81
C SER A 74 4.24 16.14 -1.07
N LYS A 75 2.96 16.52 -1.09
CA LYS A 75 1.87 15.63 -1.52
C LYS A 75 2.19 14.95 -2.85
N GLU A 76 2.67 15.73 -3.81
CA GLU A 76 2.95 15.27 -5.17
C GLU A 76 4.06 14.22 -5.17
N GLN A 77 5.13 14.43 -4.39
CA GLN A 77 6.23 13.46 -4.24
C GLN A 77 5.78 12.17 -3.55
N LEU A 78 4.97 12.27 -2.49
CA LEU A 78 4.44 11.11 -1.77
C LEU A 78 3.50 10.28 -2.67
N VAL A 79 2.60 10.92 -3.41
CA VAL A 79 1.70 10.25 -4.37
C VAL A 79 2.50 9.60 -5.51
N ALA A 80 3.49 10.31 -6.06
CA ALA A 80 4.36 9.76 -7.10
C ALA A 80 5.09 8.51 -6.59
N ARG A 81 5.68 8.57 -5.39
CA ARG A 81 6.35 7.41 -4.80
C ARG A 81 5.38 6.25 -4.56
N LEU A 82 4.17 6.51 -4.04
CA LEU A 82 3.17 5.46 -3.84
C LEU A 82 2.81 4.75 -5.16
N LYS A 83 2.65 5.50 -6.26
CA LYS A 83 2.40 4.94 -7.59
C LYS A 83 3.56 4.05 -8.06
N GLU A 84 4.79 4.52 -7.89
CA GLU A 84 5.99 3.76 -8.26
C GLU A 84 6.09 2.42 -7.53
N THR A 85 5.73 2.37 -6.24
CA THR A 85 5.84 1.13 -5.44
C THR A 85 4.69 0.16 -5.75
N PHE A 86 3.48 0.65 -6.05
CA PHE A 86 2.41 -0.21 -6.58
C PHE A 86 2.74 -0.78 -7.96
N GLN A 87 3.34 0.02 -8.85
CA GLN A 87 3.81 -0.47 -10.14
C GLN A 87 4.85 -1.60 -9.96
N PHE A 88 5.73 -1.50 -8.96
CA PHE A 88 6.63 -2.60 -8.63
C PHE A 88 5.86 -3.84 -8.15
N CYS A 89 4.87 -3.69 -7.27
CA CYS A 89 4.03 -4.81 -6.83
C CYS A 89 3.34 -5.53 -7.99
N GLU A 90 2.76 -4.79 -8.94
CA GLU A 90 2.16 -5.34 -10.16
C GLU A 90 3.18 -6.21 -10.93
N GLN A 91 4.38 -5.67 -11.18
CA GLN A 91 5.44 -6.40 -11.88
C GLN A 91 5.94 -7.63 -11.11
N ALA A 92 6.06 -7.51 -9.79
CA ALA A 92 6.51 -8.59 -8.92
C ALA A 92 5.50 -9.76 -8.93
N PHE A 93 4.20 -9.46 -8.88
CA PHE A 93 3.14 -10.47 -8.83
C PHE A 93 2.73 -11.03 -10.20
N ALA A 94 3.13 -10.40 -11.31
CA ALA A 94 2.88 -10.91 -12.66
C ALA A 94 3.43 -12.32 -12.89
N LYS A 95 4.52 -12.70 -12.19
CA LYS A 95 5.18 -14.01 -12.32
C LYS A 95 4.85 -14.99 -11.21
N MET A 96 3.92 -14.64 -10.30
CA MET A 96 3.56 -15.54 -9.21
C MET A 96 2.76 -16.74 -9.71
N ASP A 97 3.14 -17.90 -9.19
CA ASP A 97 2.58 -19.21 -9.49
C ASP A 97 1.98 -19.83 -8.22
N ASP A 98 0.77 -20.37 -8.36
CA ASP A 98 0.04 -21.04 -7.29
C ASP A 98 0.76 -22.29 -6.77
N SER A 99 1.59 -22.94 -7.59
CA SER A 99 2.36 -24.12 -7.18
C SER A 99 3.36 -23.84 -6.05
N LYS A 100 3.74 -22.56 -5.87
CA LYS A 100 4.78 -22.11 -4.93
C LYS A 100 4.24 -21.54 -3.62
N LEU A 101 2.93 -21.63 -3.38
CA LEU A 101 2.29 -21.02 -2.20
C LEU A 101 2.75 -21.64 -0.88
N ALA A 102 3.13 -22.92 -0.88
CA ALA A 102 3.63 -23.63 0.29
C ALA A 102 5.13 -23.39 0.55
N GLU A 103 5.86 -22.78 -0.39
CA GLU A 103 7.28 -22.48 -0.19
C GLU A 103 7.48 -21.49 0.96
N SER A 104 8.59 -21.66 1.66
CA SER A 104 9.00 -20.75 2.72
C SER A 104 9.60 -19.46 2.15
N VAL A 105 9.18 -18.31 2.67
CA VAL A 105 9.75 -16.99 2.40
C VAL A 105 10.18 -16.34 3.72
N SER A 106 11.28 -15.58 3.68
CA SER A 106 11.75 -14.84 4.84
C SER A 106 11.17 -13.43 4.85
N MET A 107 10.40 -13.10 5.89
CA MET A 107 9.75 -11.80 6.09
C MET A 107 9.79 -11.44 7.58
N PHE A 108 10.22 -10.22 7.92
CA PHE A 108 10.38 -9.75 9.31
C PHE A 108 11.25 -10.67 10.20
N GLY A 109 12.28 -11.30 9.63
CA GLY A 109 13.14 -12.26 10.35
C GLY A 109 12.48 -13.60 10.64
N MET A 110 11.24 -13.82 10.18
CA MET A 110 10.52 -15.08 10.29
C MET A 110 10.50 -15.81 8.95
N ASN A 111 10.45 -17.14 9.01
CA ASN A 111 10.17 -17.99 7.85
C ASN A 111 8.68 -18.34 7.84
N LEU A 112 7.98 -17.90 6.79
CA LEU A 112 6.53 -18.04 6.64
C LEU A 112 6.24 -18.74 5.31
N SER A 113 5.07 -19.37 5.17
CA SER A 113 4.65 -19.79 3.82
C SER A 113 4.40 -18.56 2.94
N ARG A 114 4.61 -18.69 1.64
CA ARG A 114 4.29 -17.63 0.68
C ARG A 114 2.81 -17.26 0.73
N ALA A 115 1.93 -18.22 0.99
CA ALA A 115 0.51 -17.95 1.23
C ALA A 115 0.28 -17.01 2.44
N THR A 116 0.99 -17.19 3.54
CA THR A 116 0.92 -16.28 4.69
C THR A 116 1.44 -14.88 4.33
N ALA A 117 2.54 -14.79 3.56
CA ALA A 117 3.07 -13.50 3.09
C ALA A 117 2.07 -12.75 2.19
N VAL A 118 1.34 -13.47 1.33
CA VAL A 118 0.22 -12.92 0.55
C VAL A 118 -0.85 -12.30 1.45
N LEU A 119 -1.28 -13.03 2.49
CA LEU A 119 -2.32 -12.53 3.41
C LEU A 119 -1.85 -11.30 4.19
N ILE A 120 -0.59 -11.28 4.65
CA ILE A 120 0.01 -10.13 5.31
C ILE A 120 0.02 -8.91 4.38
N THR A 121 0.46 -9.10 3.13
CA THR A 121 0.54 -8.01 2.14
C THR A 121 -0.83 -7.41 1.86
N VAL A 122 -1.85 -8.24 1.62
CA VAL A 122 -3.21 -7.77 1.37
C VAL A 122 -3.83 -7.15 2.63
N GLY A 123 -3.51 -7.68 3.81
CA GLY A 123 -3.94 -7.15 5.10
C GLY A 123 -3.42 -5.73 5.34
N ASP A 124 -2.13 -5.49 5.13
CA ASP A 124 -1.51 -4.16 5.29
C ASP A 124 -2.22 -3.11 4.43
N TRP A 125 -2.48 -3.40 3.15
CA TRP A 125 -3.24 -2.48 2.29
C TRP A 125 -4.66 -2.21 2.77
N ALA A 126 -5.36 -3.24 3.25
CA ALA A 126 -6.72 -3.09 3.74
C ALA A 126 -6.77 -2.25 5.02
N ASP A 127 -5.83 -2.48 5.93
CA ASP A 127 -5.70 -1.75 7.20
C ASP A 127 -5.41 -0.27 6.94
N HIS A 128 -4.46 0.05 6.06
CA HIS A 128 -4.13 1.45 5.74
C HIS A 128 -5.20 2.13 4.91
N TYR A 129 -5.87 1.44 3.99
CA TYR A 129 -7.01 2.04 3.29
C TYR A 129 -8.16 2.35 4.24
N SER A 130 -8.42 1.49 5.22
CA SER A 130 -9.40 1.76 6.27
C SER A 130 -9.03 3.03 7.05
N GLN A 131 -7.76 3.19 7.41
CA GLN A 131 -7.27 4.41 8.07
C GLN A 131 -7.47 5.65 7.18
N GLU A 132 -6.97 5.64 5.95
CA GLU A 132 -7.09 6.77 5.02
C GLU A 132 -8.55 7.14 4.74
N ALA A 133 -9.42 6.15 4.54
CA ALA A 133 -10.83 6.40 4.27
C ALA A 133 -11.53 7.10 5.43
N ASN A 134 -11.16 6.76 6.68
CA ASN A 134 -11.65 7.47 7.86
C ASN A 134 -11.08 8.89 7.95
N TYR A 135 -9.80 9.08 7.61
CA TYR A 135 -9.16 10.39 7.66
C TYR A 135 -9.76 11.34 6.64
N LEU A 136 -10.05 10.85 5.43
CA LEU A 136 -10.77 11.60 4.40
C LEU A 136 -12.13 12.06 4.91
N ARG A 137 -12.94 11.14 5.48
CA ARG A 137 -14.26 11.50 6.03
C ARG A 137 -14.17 12.54 7.14
N LEU A 138 -13.22 12.40 8.06
CA LEU A 138 -12.99 13.36 9.15
C LEU A 138 -12.54 14.74 8.64
N ASN A 139 -12.03 14.82 7.42
CA ASN A 139 -11.68 16.07 6.75
C ASN A 139 -12.71 16.48 5.68
N GLY A 140 -13.94 15.93 5.72
CA GLY A 140 -15.03 16.31 4.82
C GLY A 140 -14.88 15.83 3.38
N VAL A 141 -13.95 14.89 3.13
CA VAL A 141 -13.70 14.32 1.80
C VAL A 141 -14.32 12.93 1.72
N LEU A 142 -15.04 12.67 0.62
CA LEU A 142 -15.63 11.36 0.38
C LEU A 142 -14.54 10.37 -0.09
N PRO A 143 -14.29 9.26 0.63
CA PRO A 143 -13.25 8.32 0.24
C PRO A 143 -13.59 7.63 -1.09
N PRO A 144 -12.59 7.16 -1.86
CA PRO A 144 -12.78 6.66 -3.23
C PRO A 144 -13.88 5.60 -3.35
N THR A 145 -13.93 4.62 -2.45
CA THR A 145 -14.95 3.55 -2.50
C THR A 145 -16.37 4.00 -2.15
N ALA A 146 -16.56 5.22 -1.64
CA ALA A 146 -17.87 5.80 -1.37
C ALA A 146 -18.34 6.78 -2.45
N GLN A 147 -17.48 7.12 -3.41
CA GLN A 147 -17.85 7.97 -4.55
C GLN A 147 -18.81 7.22 -5.48
N ARG A 148 -19.76 7.94 -6.08
CA ARG A 148 -20.63 7.34 -7.11
C ARG A 148 -19.75 6.93 -8.29
N ARG A 149 -19.91 5.70 -8.78
CA ARG A 149 -19.30 5.30 -10.04
C ARG A 149 -19.91 6.16 -11.14
N SER A 150 -19.06 6.89 -11.88
CA SER A 150 -19.47 7.43 -13.17
C SER A 150 -19.89 6.24 -14.04
N MET A 151 -21.15 6.20 -14.45
CA MET A 151 -21.65 5.25 -15.45
C MET A 151 -21.09 5.60 -16.81
#